data_AF-I3YXR2-F1
#
_entry.id   AF-I3YXR2-F1
#
_cell.length_a   1.000
_cell.length_b   1.000
_cell.length_c   1.000
_cell.angle_alpha   90.00
_cell.angle_beta   90.00
_cell.angle_gamma   90.00
#
_symmetry.space_group_name_H-M   'P 1'
#
loop_
_entity.id
_entity.type
_entity.pdbx_description
1 polymer ?
#
loop_
_entity_poly.entity_id
_entity_poly.type
_entity_poly.pdbx_seq_one_letter_code
_entity_poly.pdbx_strand_id
1 'polypeptide(L)'
;MSNLTDNNLNEVLDGATIANITESINTLEAALPTGSLDDNQRGVYSAINVNNKVFAEDVLAEMNGSGLSILPPYLNATFLQNDIQLFEQLDNIESRLQNAAQKVADLKRIAGHEAYTMALSVFKNYDAANQAGISGAKQSFEKLKVRFEGQGNGRPVDETTP
;
A
#
# COMPACT_ATOMS: atom_id res chain seq x y z
N MET A 1 -25.29 -0.62 8.92
CA MET A 1 -25.11 -0.06 10.28
C MET A 1 -24.15 -1.00 11.00
N SER A 2 -22.95 -0.53 11.35
CA SER A 2 -21.99 -1.32 12.15
C SER A 2 -22.61 -1.54 13.52
N ASN A 3 -22.71 -2.79 13.99
CA ASN A 3 -23.13 -3.07 15.36
C ASN A 3 -22.05 -2.52 16.30
N LEU A 4 -22.47 -1.81 17.34
CA LEU A 4 -21.58 -1.11 18.28
C LEU A 4 -20.72 -2.07 19.11
N THR A 5 -21.12 -3.33 19.18
CA THR A 5 -20.41 -4.38 19.92
C THR A 5 -19.50 -5.23 19.04
N ASP A 6 -19.52 -5.05 17.72
CA ASP A 6 -18.69 -5.86 16.83
C ASP A 6 -17.25 -5.31 16.86
N ASN A 7 -16.34 -6.15 17.34
CA ASN A 7 -14.89 -5.91 17.35
C ASN A 7 -14.25 -7.14 16.69
N ASN A 8 -14.13 -7.08 15.37
CA ASN A 8 -13.77 -8.22 14.53
C ASN A 8 -12.26 -8.47 14.51
N LEU A 9 -11.43 -7.43 14.68
CA LEU A 9 -9.98 -7.59 14.67
C LEU A 9 -9.43 -7.92 16.06
N ASN A 10 -9.99 -7.34 17.14
CA ASN A 10 -9.62 -7.47 18.57
C ASN A 10 -8.25 -8.09 18.93
N GLU A 11 -7.19 -7.66 18.26
CA GLU A 11 -5.85 -8.25 18.37
C GLU A 11 -4.79 -7.15 18.33
N VAL A 12 -3.66 -7.43 18.96
CA VAL A 12 -2.46 -6.60 18.90
C VAL A 12 -1.33 -7.51 18.45
N LEU A 13 -0.64 -7.11 17.38
CA LEU A 13 0.56 -7.82 16.96
C LEU A 13 1.62 -7.71 18.07
N ASP A 14 2.15 -8.86 18.49
CA ASP A 14 3.23 -8.88 19.46
C ASP A 14 4.54 -8.37 18.83
N GLY A 15 5.51 -8.02 19.68
CA GLY A 15 6.79 -7.48 19.23
C GLY A 15 7.58 -8.45 18.34
N ALA A 16 7.46 -9.76 18.59
CA ALA A 16 8.12 -10.78 17.78
C ALA A 16 7.55 -10.83 16.35
N THR A 17 6.23 -10.74 16.21
CA THR A 17 5.54 -10.71 14.92
C THR A 17 5.90 -9.47 14.12
N ILE A 18 5.93 -8.29 14.76
CA ILE A 18 6.36 -7.04 14.10
C ILE A 18 7.81 -7.17 13.62
N ALA A 19 8.72 -7.65 14.47
CA ALA A 19 10.12 -7.84 14.11
C ALA A 19 10.27 -8.81 12.92
N ASN A 20 9.56 -9.93 12.91
CA ASN A 20 9.60 -10.90 11.81
C ASN A 20 9.09 -10.32 10.49
N ILE A 21 8.01 -9.51 10.52
CA ILE A 21 7.49 -8.83 9.34
C ILE A 21 8.51 -7.83 8.80
N THR A 22 9.07 -6.99 9.67
CA THR A 22 10.09 -6.00 9.27
C THR A 22 11.34 -6.67 8.70
N GLU A 23 11.82 -7.75 9.33
CA GLU A 23 12.98 -8.49 8.83
C GLU A 23 12.71 -9.14 7.47
N SER A 24 11.49 -9.63 7.25
CA SER A 24 11.09 -10.19 5.95
C SER A 24 11.07 -9.12 4.85
N ILE A 25 10.65 -7.88 5.17
CA ILE A 25 10.70 -6.74 4.24
C ILE A 25 12.15 -6.39 3.93
N ASN A 26 13.02 -6.28 4.94
CA ASN A 26 14.44 -6.02 4.75
C ASN A 26 15.11 -7.10 3.89
N THR A 27 14.78 -8.36 4.14
CA THR A 27 15.28 -9.51 3.37
C THR A 27 14.84 -9.44 1.92
N LEU A 28 13.58 -9.05 1.66
CA LEU A 28 13.07 -8.86 0.31
C LEU A 28 13.79 -7.73 -0.41
N GLU A 29 13.95 -6.57 0.22
CA GLU A 29 14.67 -5.42 -0.37
C GLU A 29 16.13 -5.77 -0.68
N ALA A 30 16.81 -6.49 0.22
CA ALA A 30 18.19 -6.92 0.02
C ALA A 30 18.37 -7.97 -1.09
N ALA A 31 17.32 -8.72 -1.44
CA ALA A 31 17.34 -9.72 -2.49
C ALA A 31 17.15 -9.13 -3.90
N LEU A 32 16.64 -7.90 -4.01
CA LEU A 32 16.41 -7.24 -5.28
C LEU A 32 17.70 -6.64 -5.86
N PRO A 33 17.84 -6.56 -7.20
CA PRO A 33 18.97 -5.89 -7.84
C PRO A 33 19.05 -4.42 -7.43
N THR A 34 20.28 -3.89 -7.34
CA THR A 34 20.50 -2.47 -7.05
C THR A 34 20.08 -1.60 -8.23
N GLY A 35 19.15 -0.68 -8.01
CA GLY A 35 18.74 0.32 -9.00
C GLY A 35 17.68 1.26 -8.44
N SER A 36 17.65 2.50 -8.91
CA SER A 36 16.60 3.47 -8.58
C SER A 36 16.39 4.44 -9.73
N LEU A 37 15.20 5.02 -9.80
CA LEU A 37 14.86 6.08 -10.73
C LEU A 37 14.70 7.39 -9.97
N ASP A 38 15.35 8.45 -10.46
CA ASP A 38 15.01 9.82 -10.10
C ASP A 38 13.68 10.26 -10.76
N ASP A 39 13.17 11.43 -10.36
CA ASP A 39 11.87 11.93 -10.84
C ASP A 39 11.84 12.16 -12.36
N ASN A 40 12.97 12.55 -12.96
CA ASN A 40 13.07 12.74 -14.40
C ASN A 40 13.02 11.39 -15.11
N GLN A 41 13.83 10.43 -14.67
CA GLN A 41 13.88 9.07 -15.20
C GLN A 41 12.50 8.40 -15.12
N ARG A 42 11.73 8.59 -14.04
CA ARG A 42 10.35 8.09 -13.93
C ARG A 42 9.42 8.67 -15.00
N GLY A 43 9.61 9.93 -15.39
CA GLY A 43 8.77 10.59 -16.39
C GLY A 43 9.16 10.28 -17.84
N VAL A 44 10.43 9.94 -18.09
CA VAL A 44 10.95 9.78 -19.47
C VAL A 44 11.25 8.33 -19.87
N TYR A 45 11.38 7.40 -18.91
CA TYR A 45 11.59 5.99 -19.24
C TYR A 45 10.29 5.38 -19.75
N SER A 46 10.38 4.63 -20.86
CA SER A 46 9.23 3.94 -21.44
C SER A 46 8.73 2.85 -20.50
N ALA A 47 7.44 2.88 -20.17
CA ALA A 47 6.79 1.77 -19.49
C ALA A 47 6.52 0.61 -20.48
N ILE A 48 6.57 -0.63 -19.98
CA ILE A 48 6.12 -1.81 -20.71
C ILE A 48 4.64 -2.06 -20.41
N ASN A 49 3.85 -2.27 -21.45
CA ASN A 49 2.48 -2.75 -21.43
C ASN A 49 2.40 -4.04 -22.25
N VAL A 50 1.22 -4.67 -22.29
CA VAL A 50 1.02 -5.94 -23.00
C VAL A 50 1.47 -5.87 -24.47
N ASN A 51 1.16 -4.78 -25.18
CA ASN A 51 1.45 -4.66 -26.61
C ASN A 51 2.94 -4.48 -26.90
N ASN A 52 3.63 -3.59 -26.18
CA ASN A 52 5.05 -3.38 -26.42
C ASN A 52 5.93 -4.49 -25.82
N LYS A 53 5.41 -5.26 -24.85
CA LYS A 53 6.04 -6.51 -24.38
C LYS A 53 6.06 -7.56 -25.48
N VAL A 54 4.92 -7.83 -26.13
CA VAL A 54 4.85 -8.77 -27.25
C VAL A 54 5.80 -8.35 -28.36
N PHE A 55 5.88 -7.06 -28.67
CA PHE A 55 6.87 -6.54 -29.62
C PHE A 55 8.32 -6.85 -29.19
N ALA A 56 8.68 -6.65 -27.92
CA ALA A 56 10.02 -6.96 -27.43
C ALA A 56 10.34 -8.47 -27.48
N GLU A 57 9.36 -9.32 -27.17
CA GLU A 57 9.46 -10.78 -27.29
C GLU A 57 9.64 -11.22 -28.76
N ASP A 58 8.89 -10.63 -29.69
CA ASP A 58 9.02 -10.89 -31.13
C ASP A 58 10.40 -10.44 -31.65
N VAL A 59 10.88 -9.26 -31.25
CA VAL A 59 12.23 -8.78 -31.58
C VAL A 59 13.29 -9.77 -31.08
N LEU A 60 13.15 -10.26 -29.84
CA LEU A 60 14.07 -11.27 -29.31
C LEU A 60 14.03 -12.57 -30.13
N ALA A 61 12.86 -13.01 -30.57
CA ALA A 61 12.71 -14.19 -31.42
C ALA A 61 13.42 -14.01 -32.77
N GLU A 62 13.25 -12.86 -33.42
CA GLU A 62 13.92 -12.54 -34.69
C GLU A 62 15.44 -12.43 -34.54
N MET A 63 15.92 -11.82 -33.44
CA MET A 63 17.34 -11.75 -33.11
C MET A 63 17.95 -13.15 -32.96
N ASN A 64 17.28 -14.06 -32.26
CA ASN A 64 17.77 -15.42 -32.02
C ASN A 64 17.68 -16.34 -33.24
N GLY A 65 16.79 -16.06 -34.20
CA GLY A 65 16.60 -16.88 -35.40
C GLY A 65 17.70 -16.67 -36.44
N SER A 66 17.63 -15.55 -37.16
CA SER A 66 18.59 -15.22 -38.22
C SER A 66 19.06 -13.76 -38.22
N GLY A 67 18.40 -12.91 -37.43
CA GLY A 67 18.63 -11.47 -37.41
C GLY A 67 19.96 -11.04 -36.81
N LEU A 68 20.58 -11.81 -35.91
CA LEU A 68 21.78 -11.34 -35.22
C LEU A 68 22.97 -11.05 -36.17
N SER A 69 23.08 -11.80 -37.28
CA SER A 69 24.18 -11.64 -38.24
C SER A 69 24.12 -10.33 -39.05
N ILE A 70 22.94 -9.73 -39.15
CA ILE A 70 22.72 -8.47 -39.89
C ILE A 70 22.66 -7.25 -38.98
N LEU A 71 22.57 -7.48 -37.66
CA LEU A 71 22.50 -6.43 -36.66
C LEU A 71 23.91 -5.96 -36.25
N PRO A 72 24.06 -4.69 -35.86
CA PRO A 72 25.31 -4.22 -35.28
C PRO A 72 25.70 -5.02 -34.02
N PRO A 73 27.00 -5.30 -33.82
CA PRO A 73 27.48 -6.19 -32.75
C PRO A 73 27.25 -5.66 -31.33
N TYR A 74 26.89 -4.39 -31.17
CA TYR A 74 26.54 -3.81 -29.87
C TYR A 74 25.11 -4.15 -29.42
N LEU A 75 24.24 -4.63 -30.32
CA LEU A 75 22.91 -5.13 -29.96
C LEU A 75 23.04 -6.59 -29.48
N ASN A 76 22.60 -6.84 -28.25
CA ASN A 76 22.82 -8.11 -27.58
C ASN A 76 21.50 -8.78 -27.20
N ALA A 77 21.20 -9.92 -27.83
CA ALA A 77 19.98 -10.70 -27.58
C ALA A 77 19.90 -11.19 -26.12
N THR A 78 21.03 -11.52 -25.50
CA THR A 78 21.07 -11.95 -24.10
C THR A 78 20.68 -10.83 -23.14
N PHE A 79 21.06 -9.57 -23.44
CA PHE A 79 20.66 -8.43 -22.61
C PHE A 79 19.15 -8.21 -22.69
N LEU A 80 18.59 -8.19 -23.91
CA LEU A 80 17.14 -8.07 -24.10
C LEU A 80 16.38 -9.22 -23.42
N GLN A 81 16.87 -10.46 -23.52
CA GLN A 81 16.28 -11.62 -22.87
C GLN A 81 16.26 -11.46 -21.34
N ASN A 82 17.39 -11.05 -20.75
CA ASN A 82 17.49 -10.86 -19.30
C ASN A 82 16.53 -9.76 -18.82
N ASP A 83 16.42 -8.66 -19.56
CA ASP A 83 15.54 -7.54 -19.20
C ASP A 83 14.06 -7.92 -19.27
N ILE A 84 13.64 -8.66 -20.32
CA ILE A 84 12.27 -9.18 -20.43
C ILE A 84 11.97 -10.14 -19.27
N GLN A 85 12.88 -11.07 -18.98
CA GLN A 85 12.71 -12.02 -17.88
C GLN A 85 12.64 -11.32 -16.52
N LEU A 86 13.50 -10.34 -16.27
CA LEU A 86 13.50 -9.58 -15.04
C LEU A 86 12.19 -8.79 -14.89
N PHE A 87 11.71 -8.17 -15.97
CA PHE A 87 10.44 -7.45 -15.98
C PHE A 87 9.27 -8.36 -15.56
N GLU A 88 9.16 -9.56 -16.14
CA GLU A 88 8.11 -10.53 -15.77
C GLU A 88 8.20 -11.00 -14.32
N GLN A 89 9.42 -11.24 -13.84
CA GLN A 89 9.65 -11.63 -12.45
C GLN A 89 9.23 -10.52 -11.48
N LEU A 90 9.59 -9.27 -11.78
CA LEU A 90 9.23 -8.11 -10.99
C LEU A 90 7.73 -7.83 -11.01
N ASP A 91 7.05 -7.98 -12.15
CA ASP A 91 5.58 -7.84 -12.26
C ASP A 91 4.84 -8.84 -11.33
N ASN A 92 5.31 -10.08 -11.28
CA ASN A 92 4.74 -11.09 -10.37
C ASN A 92 4.98 -10.73 -8.89
N ILE A 93 6.20 -10.29 -8.55
CA ILE A 93 6.55 -9.88 -7.18
C ILE A 93 5.73 -8.66 -6.77
N GLU A 94 5.62 -7.65 -7.64
CA GLU A 94 4.84 -6.44 -7.42
C GLU A 94 3.38 -6.79 -7.12
N SER A 95 2.74 -7.64 -7.92
CA SER A 95 1.37 -8.09 -7.69
C SER A 95 1.19 -8.69 -6.29
N ARG A 96 2.15 -9.51 -5.83
CA ARG A 96 2.11 -10.09 -4.47
C ARG A 96 2.29 -9.04 -3.38
N LEU A 97 3.18 -8.07 -3.58
CA LEU A 97 3.41 -6.96 -2.65
C LEU A 97 2.20 -6.05 -2.55
N GLN A 98 1.55 -5.72 -3.67
CA GLN A 98 0.32 -4.94 -3.69
C GLN A 98 -0.81 -5.64 -2.92
N ASN A 99 -0.97 -6.96 -3.09
CA ASN A 99 -1.93 -7.75 -2.32
C ASN A 99 -1.63 -7.73 -0.80
N ALA A 100 -0.35 -7.85 -0.43
CA ALA A 100 0.07 -7.77 0.97
C ALA A 100 -0.19 -6.36 1.56
N ALA A 101 0.14 -5.31 0.81
CA ALA A 101 -0.13 -3.93 1.19
C ALA A 101 -1.63 -3.67 1.35
N GLN A 102 -2.46 -4.19 0.43
CA GLN A 102 -3.92 -4.09 0.52
C GLN A 102 -4.44 -4.76 1.78
N LYS A 103 -3.96 -5.96 2.12
CA LYS A 103 -4.33 -6.63 3.37
C LYS A 103 -4.00 -5.78 4.59
N VAL A 104 -2.82 -5.16 4.64
CA VAL A 104 -2.44 -4.26 5.74
C VAL A 104 -3.36 -3.04 5.79
N ALA A 105 -3.68 -2.45 4.64
CA ALA A 105 -4.59 -1.30 4.55
C ALA A 105 -6.00 -1.65 5.04
N ASP A 106 -6.53 -2.81 4.68
CA ASP A 106 -7.85 -3.28 5.11
C ASP A 106 -7.91 -3.50 6.62
N LEU A 107 -6.92 -4.20 7.19
CA LEU A 107 -6.87 -4.44 8.65
C LEU A 107 -6.72 -3.13 9.41
N LYS A 108 -5.91 -2.18 8.92
CA LYS A 108 -5.80 -0.83 9.47
C LYS A 108 -7.14 -0.09 9.41
N ARG A 109 -7.87 -0.22 8.30
CA ARG A 109 -9.18 0.42 8.11
C ARG A 109 -10.23 -0.15 9.06
N ILE A 110 -10.26 -1.47 9.24
CA ILE A 110 -11.14 -2.17 10.19
C ILE A 110 -10.85 -1.69 11.61
N ALA A 111 -9.58 -1.79 12.07
CA ALA A 111 -9.18 -1.35 13.41
C ALA A 111 -9.52 0.12 13.67
N GLY A 112 -9.25 1.00 12.69
CA GLY A 112 -9.56 2.42 12.79
C GLY A 112 -11.06 2.70 12.86
N HIS A 113 -11.86 1.99 12.06
CA HIS A 113 -13.33 2.11 12.07
C HIS A 113 -13.92 1.66 13.42
N GLU A 114 -13.46 0.53 13.95
CA GLU A 114 -13.91 -0.03 15.23
C GLU A 114 -13.53 0.90 16.39
N ALA A 115 -12.28 1.34 16.45
CA ALA A 115 -11.80 2.29 17.45
C ALA A 115 -12.58 3.61 17.42
N TYR A 116 -12.79 4.18 16.24
CA TYR A 116 -13.49 5.46 16.11
C TYR A 116 -14.99 5.34 16.42
N THR A 117 -15.64 4.27 15.99
CA THR A 117 -17.06 4.01 16.29
C THR A 117 -17.29 3.89 17.80
N MET A 118 -16.42 3.17 18.51
CA MET A 118 -16.46 3.09 19.97
C MET A 118 -16.22 4.47 20.61
N ALA A 119 -15.20 5.20 20.18
CA ALA A 119 -14.88 6.52 20.71
C ALA A 119 -16.03 7.53 20.54
N LEU A 120 -16.68 7.55 19.37
CA LEU A 120 -17.87 8.38 19.11
C LEU A 120 -19.01 8.07 20.07
N SER A 121 -19.20 6.79 20.37
CA SER A 121 -20.29 6.34 21.24
C SER A 121 -20.02 6.71 22.68
N VAL A 122 -18.78 6.54 23.14
CA VAL A 122 -18.35 7.00 24.47
C VAL A 122 -18.50 8.52 24.60
N PHE A 123 -18.09 9.29 23.59
CA PHE A 123 -18.26 10.75 23.60
C PHE A 123 -19.73 11.17 23.72
N LYS A 124 -20.62 10.59 22.90
CA LYS A 124 -22.06 10.87 22.96
C LYS A 124 -22.70 10.50 24.31
N ASN A 125 -22.24 9.42 24.93
CA ASN A 125 -22.70 9.04 26.27
C ASN A 125 -22.25 10.05 27.33
N TYR A 126 -21.01 10.56 27.25
CA TYR A 126 -20.57 11.64 28.16
C TYR A 126 -21.33 12.94 27.95
N ASP A 127 -21.67 13.30 26.72
CA ASP A 127 -22.53 14.45 26.42
C ASP A 127 -23.92 14.28 27.06
N ALA A 128 -24.59 13.16 26.81
CA ALA A 128 -25.89 12.86 27.39
C ALA A 128 -25.87 12.84 28.93
N ALA A 129 -24.84 12.23 29.53
CA ALA A 129 -24.65 12.19 30.97
C ALA A 129 -24.40 13.59 31.57
N ASN A 130 -23.63 14.44 30.87
CA ASN A 130 -23.41 15.83 31.26
C ASN A 130 -24.72 16.64 31.21
N GLN A 131 -25.51 16.48 30.15
CA GLN A 131 -26.83 17.14 30.02
C GLN A 131 -27.83 16.69 31.10
N ALA A 132 -27.76 15.42 31.51
CA ALA A 132 -28.56 14.87 32.60
C ALA A 132 -28.05 15.25 34.01
N GLY A 133 -26.95 15.99 34.12
CA GLY A 133 -26.38 16.42 35.41
C GLY A 133 -25.68 15.31 36.19
N ILE A 134 -25.26 14.23 35.54
CA ILE A 134 -24.53 13.13 36.20
C ILE A 134 -23.16 13.63 36.66
N SER A 135 -22.87 13.45 37.95
CA SER A 135 -21.61 13.88 38.57
C SER A 135 -20.41 13.23 37.87
N GLY A 136 -19.38 14.02 37.54
CA GLY A 136 -18.16 13.56 36.88
C GLY A 136 -18.21 13.53 35.34
N ALA A 137 -19.39 13.63 34.71
CA ALA A 137 -19.49 13.61 33.25
C ALA A 137 -19.00 14.91 32.56
N LYS A 138 -19.18 16.06 33.22
CA LYS A 138 -18.82 17.39 32.69
C LYS A 138 -17.35 17.49 32.29
N GLN A 139 -16.43 17.08 33.16
CA GLN A 139 -14.99 17.16 32.91
C GLN A 139 -14.57 16.32 31.70
N SER A 140 -15.10 15.09 31.60
CA SER A 140 -14.83 14.20 30.47
C SER A 140 -15.40 14.75 29.16
N PHE A 141 -16.64 15.25 29.18
CA PHE A 141 -17.28 15.86 28.01
C PHE A 141 -16.50 17.09 27.52
N GLU A 142 -16.19 18.05 28.39
CA GLU A 142 -15.49 19.28 28.01
C GLU A 142 -14.12 18.98 27.39
N LYS A 143 -13.37 18.01 27.96
CA LYS A 143 -12.08 17.58 27.42
C LYS A 143 -12.21 16.96 26.02
N LEU A 144 -13.18 16.06 25.83
CA LEU A 144 -13.36 15.36 24.55
C LEU A 144 -13.98 16.26 23.48
N LYS A 145 -14.86 17.19 23.86
CA LYS A 145 -15.50 18.16 22.97
C LYS A 145 -14.48 18.99 22.19
N VAL A 146 -13.45 19.51 22.87
CA VAL A 146 -12.37 20.27 22.21
C VAL A 146 -11.69 19.47 21.11
N ARG A 147 -11.49 18.16 21.34
CA ARG A 147 -10.89 17.26 20.34
C ARG A 147 -11.86 16.92 19.23
N PHE A 148 -13.15 16.74 19.52
CA PHE A 148 -14.17 16.43 18.54
C PHE A 148 -14.44 17.61 17.58
N GLU A 149 -14.55 18.83 18.11
CA GLU A 149 -14.75 20.05 17.31
C GLU A 149 -13.53 20.36 16.42
N GLY A 150 -12.32 20.00 16.88
CA GLY A 150 -11.08 20.16 16.13
C GLY A 150 -10.84 19.13 15.02
N GLN A 151 -11.75 18.17 14.79
CA GLN A 151 -11.56 17.12 13.77
C GLN A 151 -11.78 17.60 12.33
N GLY A 152 -12.47 18.73 12.11
CA GLY A 152 -12.87 19.19 10.77
C GLY A 152 -13.72 18.14 10.03
N ASN A 153 -14.24 18.48 8.84
CA ASN A 153 -14.86 17.47 7.97
C ASN A 153 -13.77 16.55 7.38
N GLY A 154 -13.18 15.68 8.21
CA GLY A 154 -12.10 14.74 7.87
C GLY A 154 -12.55 13.58 6.98
N ARG A 155 -13.34 13.85 5.94
CA ARG A 155 -13.43 12.91 4.81
C ARG A 155 -12.07 13.01 4.11
N PRO A 156 -11.32 11.89 3.96
CA PRO A 156 -10.16 11.91 3.08
C PRO A 156 -10.65 12.41 1.73
N VAL A 157 -10.10 13.53 1.26
CA VAL A 157 -10.09 13.81 -0.16
C VAL A 157 -9.30 12.66 -0.74
N ASP A 158 -9.97 11.84 -1.53
CA ASP A 158 -9.34 10.84 -2.36
C ASP A 158 -8.46 11.65 -3.33
N GLU A 159 -7.19 11.84 -2.98
CA GLU A 159 -6.18 12.35 -3.90
C GLU A 159 -5.95 11.25 -4.95
N THR A 160 -6.93 11.10 -5.86
CA THR A 160 -6.65 10.61 -7.20
C THR A 160 -5.66 11.61 -7.79
N THR A 161 -4.37 11.32 -7.63
CA THR A 161 -3.31 12.04 -8.30
C THR A 161 -3.30 11.58 -9.77
N PRO A 162 -3.20 12.52 -10.73
CA PRO A 162 -3.15 12.23 -12.17
C PRO A 162 -1.94 11.39 -12.58
#